data_AF-A0A1G7JNA1-F1
#
_entry.id   AF-A0A1G7JNA1-F1
#
_cell.length_a   1.000
_cell.length_b   1.000
_cell.length_c   1.000
_cell.angle_alpha   90.00
_cell.angle_beta   90.00
_cell.angle_gamma   90.00
#
_symmetry.space_group_name_H-M   'P 1'
#
loop_
_entity.id
_entity.type
_entity.pdbx_description
1 polymer ?
#
loop_
_entity_poly.entity_id
_entity_poly.type
_entity_poly.pdbx_seq_one_letter_code
_entity_poly.pdbx_strand_id
1 'polypeptide(L)'
;MARLENVSVEDLRQILAEVDEADATKRIMVAITYKEIDDLTQTDAADLYGFSSSWASKWFTRLERLADEPFEEVVYDKPRDGRPSELSE
;
A
#
# COMPACT_ATOMS: atom_id res chain seq x y z
N MET A 1 -12.02 -4.30 13.00
CA MET A 1 -12.64 -4.45 11.67
C MET A 1 -11.61 -5.08 10.78
N ALA A 2 -12.01 -6.14 10.06
CA ALA A 2 -11.18 -6.69 9.00
C ALA A 2 -10.95 -5.58 7.94
N ARG A 3 -9.73 -5.52 7.40
CA ARG A 3 -9.36 -4.56 6.36
C ARG A 3 -9.29 -5.26 5.01
N LEU A 4 -9.40 -4.49 3.92
CA LEU A 4 -9.35 -5.00 2.54
C LEU A 4 -10.47 -5.98 2.21
N GLU A 5 -11.64 -5.83 2.84
CA GLU A 5 -12.81 -6.68 2.59
C GLU A 5 -13.32 -6.53 1.15
N ASN A 6 -13.26 -5.30 0.62
CA ASN A 6 -13.76 -4.95 -0.72
C ASN A 6 -12.68 -5.02 -1.81
N VAL A 7 -11.47 -5.46 -1.49
CA VAL A 7 -10.35 -5.58 -2.44
C VAL A 7 -10.01 -7.05 -2.59
N SER A 8 -10.10 -7.61 -3.81
CA SER A 8 -9.78 -9.03 -4.01
C SER A 8 -8.27 -9.26 -4.10
N VAL A 9 -7.82 -10.49 -3.82
CA VAL A 9 -6.41 -10.87 -4.04
C VAL A 9 -6.03 -10.81 -5.52
N GLU A 10 -6.99 -11.10 -6.41
CA GLU A 10 -6.81 -11.03 -7.85
C GLU A 10 -6.55 -9.59 -8.31
N ASP A 11 -7.31 -8.62 -7.82
CA ASP A 11 -7.09 -7.19 -8.11
C ASP A 11 -5.70 -6.74 -7.65
N LEU A 12 -5.30 -7.15 -6.43
CA LEU A 12 -3.96 -6.85 -5.90
C LEU A 12 -2.85 -7.45 -6.77
N ARG A 13 -3.03 -8.66 -7.30
CA ARG A 13 -2.07 -9.30 -8.21
C ARG A 13 -2.01 -8.63 -9.58
N GLN A 14 -3.14 -8.11 -10.08
CA GLN A 14 -3.15 -7.30 -11.30
C GLN A 14 -2.37 -6.00 -11.10
N ILE A 15 -2.65 -5.28 -10.02
CA ILE A 15 -1.92 -4.04 -9.67
C ILE A 15 -0.43 -4.33 -9.48
N LEU A 16 -0.07 -5.45 -8.83
CA LEU A 16 1.33 -5.86 -8.66
C LEU A 16 2.09 -5.99 -9.99
N ALA A 17 1.40 -6.37 -11.07
CA ALA A 17 2.00 -6.49 -12.39
C ALA A 17 2.19 -5.13 -13.10
N GLU A 18 1.47 -4.09 -12.67
CA GLU A 18 1.51 -2.74 -13.25
C GLU A 18 2.43 -1.78 -12.48
N VAL A 19 2.64 -2.00 -11.18
CA VAL A 19 3.52 -1.15 -10.37
C VAL A 19 4.98 -1.32 -10.77
N ASP A 20 5.67 -0.19 -10.88
CA ASP A 20 7.08 -0.08 -11.28
C ASP A 20 8.00 0.39 -10.15
N GLU A 21 7.45 0.97 -9.08
CA GLU A 21 8.23 1.40 -7.91
C GLU A 21 8.39 0.25 -6.90
N ALA A 22 9.62 0.07 -6.41
CA ALA A 22 9.95 -0.96 -5.42
C ALA A 22 9.14 -0.80 -4.12
N ASP A 23 8.88 0.44 -3.70
CA ASP A 23 8.05 0.72 -2.53
C ASP A 23 6.60 0.33 -2.81
N ALA A 24 5.99 0.80 -3.90
CA ALA A 24 4.64 0.40 -4.30
C ALA A 24 4.48 -1.12 -4.38
N THR A 25 5.45 -1.81 -4.97
CA THR A 25 5.52 -3.28 -5.04
C THR A 25 5.43 -3.91 -3.64
N LYS A 26 6.25 -3.46 -2.69
CA LYS A 26 6.21 -3.99 -1.31
C LYS A 26 4.87 -3.73 -0.62
N ARG A 27 4.26 -2.56 -0.85
CA ARG A 27 2.96 -2.20 -0.26
C ARG A 27 1.87 -3.17 -0.72
N ILE A 28 1.86 -3.53 -2.00
CA ILE A 28 0.94 -4.51 -2.56
C ILE A 28 1.24 -5.93 -2.08
N MET A 29 2.52 -6.32 -2.00
CA MET A 29 2.90 -7.63 -1.46
C MET A 29 2.45 -7.83 -0.01
N VAL A 30 2.52 -6.79 0.83
CA VAL A 30 1.96 -6.82 2.20
C VAL A 30 0.46 -7.09 2.19
N ALA A 31 -0.30 -6.41 1.32
CA ALA A 31 -1.75 -6.60 1.21
C ALA A 31 -2.12 -8.02 0.73
N ILE A 32 -1.40 -8.55 -0.27
CA ILE A 32 -1.58 -9.94 -0.73
C ILE A 32 -1.30 -10.90 0.42
N THR A 33 -0.17 -10.73 1.11
CA THR A 33 0.23 -11.59 2.24
C THR A 33 -0.81 -11.59 3.35
N TYR A 34 -1.34 -10.42 3.71
CA TYR A 34 -2.41 -10.28 4.69
C TYR A 34 -3.70 -11.00 4.28
N LYS A 35 -4.02 -11.05 2.97
CA LYS A 35 -5.23 -11.75 2.49
C LYS A 35 -5.04 -13.26 2.30
N GLU A 36 -3.81 -13.72 2.06
CA GLU A 36 -3.53 -15.13 1.77
C GLU A 36 -3.15 -15.95 3.01
N ILE A 37 -2.61 -15.32 4.05
CA ILE A 37 -2.25 -16.00 5.29
C ILE A 37 -3.40 -15.84 6.30
N ASP A 38 -4.07 -16.95 6.58
CA ASP A 38 -5.12 -17.01 7.61
C ASP A 38 -4.59 -16.54 8.97
N ASP A 39 -5.45 -15.85 9.72
CA ASP A 39 -5.18 -15.30 11.06
C ASP A 39 -4.01 -14.30 11.15
N LEU A 40 -3.47 -13.82 10.02
CA LEU A 40 -2.41 -12.82 10.01
C LEU A 40 -2.96 -11.42 10.33
N THR A 41 -2.33 -10.73 11.29
CA THR A 41 -2.70 -9.34 11.57
C THR A 41 -2.06 -8.38 10.58
N GLN A 42 -2.62 -7.18 10.42
CA GLN A 42 -2.04 -6.12 9.59
C GLN A 42 -0.62 -5.75 10.03
N THR A 43 -0.37 -5.76 11.34
CA THR A 43 0.95 -5.47 11.90
C THR A 43 1.93 -6.57 11.56
N ASP A 44 1.56 -7.84 11.73
CA ASP A 44 2.44 -8.97 11.40
C ASP A 44 2.75 -9.00 9.89
N ALA A 45 1.74 -8.75 9.05
CA ALA A 45 1.93 -8.63 7.60
C ALA A 45 2.90 -7.49 7.24
N ALA A 46 2.81 -6.34 7.91
CA ALA A 46 3.72 -5.22 7.70
C ALA A 46 5.15 -5.55 8.16
N ASP A 47 5.29 -6.19 9.33
CA ASP A 47 6.56 -6.55 9.94
C ASP A 47 7.35 -7.54 9.06
N LEU A 48 6.67 -8.47 8.37
CA LEU A 48 7.29 -9.39 7.40
C LEU A 48 8.06 -8.68 6.27
N TYR A 49 7.66 -7.45 5.94
CA TYR A 49 8.26 -6.63 4.89
C TYR A 49 9.11 -5.47 5.46
N GLY A 50 9.32 -5.45 6.78
CA GLY A 50 10.11 -4.43 7.47
C GLY A 50 9.39 -3.09 7.68
N PHE A 51 8.06 -3.07 7.57
CA PHE A 51 7.26 -1.89 7.90
C PHE A 51 6.84 -1.90 9.37
N SER A 52 6.55 -0.73 9.90
CA SER A 52 6.11 -0.60 11.30
C SER A 52 4.60 -0.77 11.47
N SER A 53 4.14 -0.99 12.70
CA SER A 53 2.71 -0.99 13.04
C SER A 53 1.99 0.33 12.71
N SER A 54 2.67 1.47 12.83
CA SER A 54 2.11 2.78 12.44
C SER A 54 1.98 2.92 10.92
N TRP A 55 2.93 2.36 10.18
CA TRP A 55 2.82 2.19 8.73
C TRP A 55 1.60 1.31 8.41
N ALA A 56 1.43 0.17 9.08
CA ALA A 56 0.33 -0.76 8.84
C ALA A 56 -1.03 -0.07 8.98
N SER A 57 -1.26 0.60 10.11
CA SER A 57 -2.52 1.32 10.36
C SER A 57 -2.85 2.34 9.26
N LYS A 58 -1.85 3.14 8.85
CA LYS A 58 -2.01 4.15 7.80
C LYS A 58 -2.26 3.52 6.43
N TRP A 59 -1.45 2.53 6.07
CA TRP A 59 -1.42 2.00 4.72
C TRP A 59 -2.52 0.99 4.44
N PHE A 60 -2.92 0.15 5.39
CA PHE A 60 -4.09 -0.72 5.21
C PHE A 60 -5.37 0.10 5.05
N THR A 61 -5.54 1.19 5.80
CA THR A 61 -6.64 2.15 5.60
C THR A 61 -6.60 2.77 4.21
N ARG A 62 -5.39 3.06 3.70
CA ARG A 62 -5.21 3.66 2.37
C ARG A 62 -5.51 2.64 1.26
N LEU A 63 -5.02 1.41 1.38
CA LEU A 63 -5.16 0.33 0.40
C LEU A 63 -6.61 -0.15 0.26
N GLU A 64 -7.46 0.04 1.27
CA GLU A 64 -8.91 -0.19 1.13
C GLU A 64 -9.56 0.65 0.02
N ARG A 65 -8.98 1.81 -0.31
CA ARG A 65 -9.48 2.69 -1.37
C ARG A 65 -9.32 2.07 -2.76
N LEU A 66 -8.51 1.00 -2.92
CA LEU A 66 -8.41 0.27 -4.20
C LEU A 66 -9.74 -0.32 -4.67
N ALA A 67 -10.74 -0.45 -3.79
CA ALA A 67 -12.07 -0.89 -4.18
C ALA A 67 -12.81 0.14 -5.06
N ASP A 68 -12.50 1.43 -4.91
CA ASP A 68 -13.27 2.53 -5.52
C ASP A 68 -12.38 3.54 -6.26
N GLU A 69 -11.06 3.47 -6.09
CA GLU A 69 -10.10 4.44 -6.62
C GLU A 69 -8.98 3.77 -7.45
N PRO A 70 -8.46 4.47 -8.47
CA PRO A 70 -7.36 3.95 -9.30
C PRO A 70 -6.09 3.71 -8.47
N PHE A 71 -5.36 2.65 -8.80
CA PHE A 71 -4.22 2.23 -7.99
C PHE A 71 -3.13 3.31 -7.93
N GLU A 72 -2.96 4.10 -8.99
CA GLU A 72 -1.97 5.15 -9.08
C GLU A 72 -2.13 6.23 -7.99
N GLU A 73 -3.37 6.49 -7.56
CA GLU A 73 -3.68 7.45 -6.49
C GLU A 73 -3.55 6.86 -5.08
N VAL A 74 -3.48 5.53 -4.99
CA VAL A 74 -3.54 4.78 -3.74
C VAL A 74 -2.18 4.20 -3.35
N VAL A 75 -1.49 3.54 -4.27
CA VAL A 75 -0.26 2.78 -3.97
C VAL A 75 0.98 3.66 -3.93
N TYR A 76 1.02 4.70 -4.74
CA TYR A 76 2.12 5.66 -4.75
C TYR A 76 1.93 6.71 -3.65
N ASP A 77 3.05 7.21 -3.15
CA ASP A 77 2.99 8.45 -2.38
C ASP A 77 2.73 9.60 -3.34
N LYS A 78 1.91 10.57 -2.92
CA LYS A 78 1.77 11.79 -3.71
C LYS A 78 3.16 12.40 -3.90
N PRO A 79 3.54 12.78 -5.13
CA PRO A 79 4.77 13.52 -5.34
C PRO A 79 4.73 14.70 -4.38
N ARG A 80 5.74 14.78 -3.50
CA ARG A 80 5.88 15.93 -2.63
C ARG A 80 6.19 17.07 -3.59
N ASP A 81 5.21 17.93 -3.86
CA ASP A 81 5.44 19.21 -4.52
C ASP A 81 6.61 19.82 -3.74
N GLY A 82 7.78 19.78 -4.38
CA GLY A 82 8.99 20.29 -3.77
C GLY A 82 8.66 21.73 -3.43
N ARG A 83 8.74 22.08 -2.14
CA ARG A 83 8.84 23.48 -1.76
C ARG A 83 9.88 24.07 -2.73
N PRO A 84 9.53 25.05 -3.59
CA PRO A 84 10.48 25.58 -4.54
C PRO A 84 11.71 25.96 -3.72
N SER A 85 12.86 25.43 -4.11
CA SER A 85 14.12 25.76 -3.46
C SER A 85 14.28 27.27 -3.61
N GLU A 86 14.09 28.02 -2.51
CA GLU A 86 14.42 29.43 -2.43
C GLU A 86 15.94 29.57 -2.50
N LEU A 87 16.49 29.40 -3.69
CA LEU A 87 17.79 29.87 -4.12
C LEU A 87 17.62 30.34 -5.56
N SER A 88 16.92 31.45 -5.72
CA SER A 88 17.18 32.37 -6.82
C SER A 88 18.53 33.05 -6.55
N GLU A 89 19.31 33.22 -7.61
CA GLU A 89 20.71 33.70 -7.63
C GLU A 89 20.99 34.96 -6.80
#